data_AF-A0A439V3K8-F1
#
_entry.id   AF-A0A439V3K8-F1
#
_cell.length_a   1.000
_cell.length_b   1.000
_cell.length_c   1.000
_cell.angle_alpha   90.00
_cell.angle_beta   90.00
_cell.angle_gamma   90.00
#
_symmetry.space_group_name_H-M   'P 1'
#
loop_
_entity.id
_entity.type
_entity.pdbx_description
1 polymer ?
#
loop_
_entity_poly.entity_id
_entity_poly.type
_entity_poly.pdbx_seq_one_letter_code
_entity_poly.pdbx_strand_id
1 'polypeptide(L)'
;MMDISKIRDRAQGVSEGPVTPEELEFARNILSTSQGDIASALYIVGYCGNDDDILRMERYIKPPFAEAYGEIAFKALCRYLKLIDRYRPLLRSLIFGENLSWPDGRITAIQLSPDYLSGYRDNQVACELVNILLNEEDEDRLSARNALVRILSLTDQVKRRVVSELRGFDQDTKLILNLAKARFGCE
;
A
#
# COMPACT_ATOMS: atom_id res chain seq x y z
N MET A 1 23.34 15.03 16.76
CA MET A 1 22.93 14.31 15.54
C MET A 1 21.42 14.10 15.62
N MET A 2 20.66 14.50 14.59
CA MET A 2 19.21 14.30 14.58
C MET A 2 18.89 12.80 14.52
N ASP A 3 17.97 12.34 15.36
CA ASP A 3 17.52 10.95 15.42
C ASP A 3 16.32 10.76 14.49
N ILE A 4 16.57 10.20 13.31
CA ILE A 4 15.54 10.03 12.28
C ILE A 4 14.41 9.10 12.69
N SER A 5 14.64 8.13 13.58
CA SER A 5 13.57 7.26 14.06
C SER A 5 12.55 8.05 14.86
N LYS A 6 13.00 8.98 15.72
CA LYS A 6 12.10 9.85 16.50
C LYS A 6 11.31 10.82 15.61
N ILE A 7 11.93 11.31 14.54
CA ILE A 7 11.25 12.16 13.55
C ILE A 7 10.16 11.35 12.85
N ARG A 8 10.47 10.12 12.41
CA ARG A 8 9.52 9.20 11.80
C ARG A 8 8.33 8.92 12.71
N ASP A 9 8.57 8.59 13.97
CA ASP A 9 7.50 8.26 14.92
C ASP A 9 6.54 9.44 15.12
N ARG A 10 7.05 10.68 15.14
CA ARG A 10 6.21 11.89 15.13
C ARG A 10 5.46 12.09 13.81
N ALA A 11 6.13 11.90 12.67
CA ALA A 11 5.50 12.00 11.35
C ALA A 11 4.30 11.04 11.20
N GLN A 12 4.42 9.83 11.77
CA GLN A 12 3.39 8.80 11.76
C GLN A 12 2.30 9.00 12.83
N GLY A 13 2.43 10.01 13.70
CA GLY A 13 1.52 10.22 14.83
C GLY A 13 1.65 9.19 15.95
N VAL A 14 2.74 8.42 15.99
CA VAL A 14 3.07 7.47 17.08
C VAL A 14 3.59 8.22 18.30
N SER A 15 4.32 9.32 18.09
CA SER A 15 4.80 10.22 19.13
C SER A 15 4.23 11.63 18.96
N GLU A 16 4.11 12.36 20.06
CA GLU A 16 3.63 13.74 20.04
C GLU A 16 4.65 14.72 19.44
N GLY A 17 4.13 15.78 18.81
CA GLY A 17 4.90 16.90 18.30
C GLY A 17 4.99 16.95 16.77
N PRO A 18 5.08 18.14 16.18
CA PRO A 18 5.19 18.29 14.73
C PRO A 18 6.60 17.90 14.24
N VAL A 19 6.71 17.57 12.96
CA VAL A 19 8.01 17.52 12.24
C VAL A 19 8.36 18.93 11.78
N THR A 20 9.56 19.42 12.09
CA THR A 20 9.97 20.77 11.68
C THR A 20 10.44 20.80 10.21
N PRO A 21 10.49 21.99 9.57
CA PRO A 21 11.05 22.10 8.21
C PRO A 21 12.49 21.58 8.09
N GLU A 22 13.34 21.82 9.10
CA GLU A 22 14.73 21.35 9.12
C GLU A 22 14.82 19.82 9.21
N GLU A 23 13.92 19.20 9.97
CA GLU A 23 13.82 17.74 10.10
C GLU A 23 13.33 17.10 8.80
N LEU A 24 12.40 17.76 8.10
CA LEU A 24 11.95 17.34 6.77
C LEU A 24 13.08 17.49 5.73
N GLU A 25 13.82 18.59 5.74
CA GLU A 25 15.00 18.77 4.87
C GLU A 25 16.09 17.73 5.16
N PHE A 26 16.29 17.37 6.42
CA PHE A 26 17.20 16.28 6.79
C PHE A 26 16.77 14.94 6.16
N ALA A 27 15.48 14.59 6.21
CA ALA A 27 14.96 13.41 5.54
C ALA A 27 15.09 13.49 4.00
N ARG A 28 14.80 14.66 3.40
CA ARG A 28 15.01 14.89 1.96
C ARG A 28 16.46 14.70 1.55
N ASN A 29 17.41 15.15 2.37
CA ASN A 29 18.83 14.97 2.09
C ASN A 29 19.24 13.50 2.10
N ILE A 30 18.72 12.69 3.04
CA ILE A 30 18.92 11.23 3.06
C ILE A 30 18.41 10.58 1.77
N LEU A 31 17.20 10.94 1.31
CA LEU A 31 16.67 10.40 0.04
C LEU A 31 17.45 10.87 -1.20
N SER A 32 17.98 12.10 -1.16
CA SER A 32 18.74 12.67 -2.28
C SER A 32 20.11 12.03 -2.41
N THR A 33 20.81 11.86 -1.29
CA THR A 33 22.15 11.25 -1.23
C THR A 33 22.12 9.72 -1.19
N SER A 34 20.97 9.13 -0.87
CA SER A 34 20.81 7.69 -0.62
C SER A 34 21.74 7.16 0.48
N GLN A 35 22.01 7.98 1.49
CA GLN A 35 22.86 7.63 2.63
C GLN A 35 22.10 7.84 3.94
N GLY A 36 22.20 6.87 4.85
CA GLY A 36 21.47 6.87 6.13
C GLY A 36 20.23 5.98 6.10
N ASP A 37 19.29 6.25 7.02
CA ASP A 37 18.04 5.47 7.13
C ASP A 37 17.00 5.93 6.11
N ILE A 38 17.08 5.33 4.92
CA ILE A 38 16.19 5.61 3.78
C ILE A 38 14.73 5.24 4.13
N ALA A 39 14.50 4.15 4.85
CA ALA A 39 13.16 3.70 5.18
C ALA A 39 12.43 4.73 6.04
N SER A 40 13.08 5.23 7.10
CA SER A 40 12.51 6.29 7.93
C SER A 40 12.34 7.60 7.15
N ALA A 41 13.29 7.94 6.27
CA ALA A 41 13.17 9.12 5.42
C ALA A 41 11.98 9.04 4.44
N LEU A 42 11.70 7.88 3.83
CA LEU A 42 10.55 7.68 2.96
C LEU A 42 9.22 7.89 3.70
N TYR A 43 9.12 7.42 4.95
CA TYR A 43 7.94 7.69 5.78
C TYR A 43 7.80 9.18 6.09
N ILE A 44 8.86 9.83 6.57
CA ILE A 44 8.83 11.25 6.94
C ILE A 44 8.40 12.10 5.74
N VAL A 45 9.06 11.91 4.59
CA VAL A 45 8.74 12.67 3.37
C VAL A 45 7.36 12.30 2.83
N GLY A 46 6.94 11.04 2.95
CA GLY A 46 5.58 10.64 2.58
C GLY A 46 4.49 11.36 3.37
N TYR A 47 4.64 11.46 4.70
CA TYR A 47 3.64 12.07 5.58
C TYR A 47 3.69 13.60 5.60
N CYS A 48 4.88 14.19 5.48
CA CYS A 48 5.11 15.62 5.71
C CYS A 48 5.56 16.39 4.47
N GLY A 49 5.87 15.70 3.36
CA GLY A 49 6.35 16.28 2.12
C GLY A 49 5.22 16.85 1.25
N ASN A 50 5.58 17.16 0.00
CA ASN A 50 4.69 17.73 -1.00
C ASN A 50 5.01 17.21 -2.41
N ASP A 51 4.38 17.79 -3.43
CA ASP A 51 4.54 17.35 -4.82
C ASP A 51 5.97 17.47 -5.36
N ASP A 52 6.80 18.36 -4.79
CA ASP A 52 8.21 18.50 -5.18
C ASP A 52 9.07 17.30 -4.73
N ASP A 53 8.56 16.48 -3.81
CA ASP A 53 9.22 15.27 -3.32
C ASP A 53 8.99 14.05 -4.21
N ILE A 54 8.07 14.12 -5.17
CA ILE A 54 7.64 12.95 -5.96
C ILE A 54 8.81 12.30 -6.69
N LEU A 55 9.56 13.07 -7.47
CA LEU A 55 10.68 12.54 -8.25
C LEU A 55 11.78 11.94 -7.34
N ARG A 56 11.98 12.56 -6.18
CA ARG A 56 12.94 12.10 -5.17
C ARG A 56 12.53 10.75 -4.57
N MET A 57 11.24 10.47 -4.46
CA MET A 57 10.72 9.20 -3.98
C MET A 57 10.56 8.15 -5.09
N GLU A 58 10.21 8.54 -6.32
CA GLU A 58 10.03 7.65 -7.47
C GLU A 58 11.28 6.83 -7.82
N ARG A 59 12.47 7.34 -7.53
CA ARG A 59 13.70 6.57 -7.71
C ARG A 59 13.74 5.28 -6.88
N TYR A 60 13.02 5.25 -5.75
CA TYR A 60 13.02 4.12 -4.81
C TYR A 60 12.03 3.02 -5.17
N ILE A 61 11.16 3.25 -6.17
CA ILE A 61 10.32 2.21 -6.78
C ILE A 61 10.94 1.66 -8.08
N LYS A 62 12.19 2.02 -8.38
CA LYS A 62 12.94 1.58 -9.56
C LYS A 62 14.23 0.87 -9.16
N PRO A 63 14.73 -0.07 -9.98
CA PRO A 63 16.06 -0.64 -9.76
C PRO A 63 17.15 0.45 -9.71
N PRO A 64 18.19 0.31 -8.87
CA PRO A 64 18.46 -0.84 -8.00
C PRO A 64 17.79 -0.77 -6.62
N PHE A 65 17.08 0.31 -6.29
CA PHE A 65 16.55 0.54 -4.94
C PHE A 65 15.26 -0.21 -4.63
N ALA A 66 14.50 -0.56 -5.67
CA ALA A 66 13.16 -1.12 -5.55
C ALA A 66 13.11 -2.41 -4.70
N GLU A 67 14.14 -3.25 -4.78
CA GLU A 67 14.19 -4.49 -4.00
C GLU A 67 14.15 -4.25 -2.49
N ALA A 68 14.83 -3.21 -2.00
CA ALA A 68 14.89 -2.90 -0.57
C ALA A 68 13.80 -1.92 -0.11
N TYR A 69 13.38 -1.00 -0.98
CA TYR A 69 12.56 0.16 -0.59
C TYR A 69 11.27 0.32 -1.40
N GLY A 70 11.03 -0.52 -2.41
CA GLY A 70 9.93 -0.37 -3.36
C GLY A 70 8.56 -0.35 -2.69
N GLU A 71 8.30 -1.28 -1.76
CA GLU A 71 7.07 -1.32 -0.97
C GLU A 71 6.84 0.00 -0.22
N ILE A 72 7.83 0.44 0.57
CA ILE A 72 7.73 1.62 1.44
C ILE A 72 7.54 2.87 0.58
N ALA A 73 8.37 3.05 -0.44
CA ALA A 73 8.33 4.19 -1.34
C ALA A 73 6.99 4.26 -2.08
N PHE A 74 6.48 3.12 -2.56
CA PHE A 74 5.24 3.10 -3.32
C PHE A 74 4.02 3.38 -2.44
N LYS A 75 3.97 2.84 -1.23
CA LYS A 75 2.96 3.21 -0.23
C LYS A 75 3.03 4.68 0.12
N ALA A 76 4.23 5.22 0.30
CA ALA A 76 4.40 6.62 0.68
C ALA A 76 3.95 7.58 -0.44
N LEU A 77 4.30 7.30 -1.69
CA LEU A 77 3.80 8.01 -2.88
C LEU A 77 2.27 7.93 -2.98
N CYS A 78 1.70 6.72 -2.94
CA CYS A 78 0.29 6.52 -3.20
C CYS A 78 -0.62 7.01 -2.07
N ARG A 79 -0.32 6.59 -0.83
CA ARG A 79 -1.20 6.79 0.33
C ARG A 79 -0.92 8.10 1.06
N TYR A 80 0.35 8.42 1.31
CA TYR A 80 0.70 9.55 2.17
C TYR A 80 0.78 10.85 1.39
N LEU A 81 1.41 10.85 0.20
CA LEU A 81 1.35 11.96 -0.75
C LEU A 81 0.07 11.99 -1.60
N LYS A 82 -0.83 11.01 -1.41
CA LYS A 82 -2.16 10.95 -2.06
C LYS A 82 -2.11 10.87 -3.59
N LEU A 83 -1.07 10.25 -4.15
CA LEU A 83 -0.87 10.15 -5.61
C LEU A 83 -1.48 8.88 -6.22
N ILE A 84 -2.48 8.28 -5.57
CA ILE A 84 -3.16 7.07 -6.06
C ILE A 84 -3.57 7.22 -7.53
N ASP A 85 -4.18 8.35 -7.90
CA ASP A 85 -4.67 8.62 -9.25
C ASP A 85 -3.57 8.56 -10.30
N ARG A 86 -2.39 9.13 -9.99
CA ARG A 86 -1.20 9.12 -10.85
C ARG A 86 -0.66 7.70 -11.05
N TYR A 87 -0.70 6.86 -10.02
CA TYR A 87 -0.14 5.51 -10.05
C TYR A 87 -1.16 4.42 -10.36
N ARG A 88 -2.43 4.75 -10.68
CA ARG A 88 -3.45 3.76 -11.03
C ARG A 88 -2.99 2.74 -12.10
N PRO A 89 -2.38 3.14 -13.23
CA PRO A 89 -1.94 2.18 -14.25
C PRO A 89 -0.93 1.16 -13.70
N LEU A 90 0.02 1.62 -12.89
CA LEU A 90 1.03 0.75 -12.28
C LEU A 90 0.42 -0.16 -11.21
N LEU A 91 -0.44 0.38 -10.34
CA LEU A 91 -1.17 -0.42 -9.34
C LEU A 91 -1.97 -1.54 -9.99
N ARG A 92 -2.71 -1.20 -11.05
CA ARG A 92 -3.49 -2.16 -11.81
C ARG A 92 -2.58 -3.26 -12.37
N SER A 93 -1.53 -2.90 -13.11
CA SER A 93 -0.55 -3.84 -13.63
C SER A 93 -0.01 -4.79 -12.55
N LEU A 94 0.40 -4.23 -11.40
CA LEU A 94 0.97 -5.02 -10.31
C LEU A 94 -0.05 -5.99 -9.69
N ILE A 95 -1.33 -5.61 -9.55
CA ILE A 95 -2.39 -6.51 -9.04
C ILE A 95 -2.56 -7.72 -9.96
N PHE A 96 -2.53 -7.50 -11.28
CA PHE A 96 -2.56 -8.58 -12.28
C PHE A 96 -1.25 -9.38 -12.37
N GLY A 97 -0.25 -9.10 -11.53
CA GLY A 97 1.04 -9.79 -11.53
C GLY A 97 1.97 -9.36 -12.66
N GLU A 98 1.66 -8.26 -13.36
CA GLU A 98 2.46 -7.72 -14.45
C GLU A 98 3.45 -6.67 -13.94
N ASN A 99 4.59 -6.51 -14.64
CA ASN A 99 5.59 -5.45 -14.39
C ASN A 99 6.14 -5.42 -12.95
N LEU A 100 6.35 -6.59 -12.34
CA LEU A 100 6.99 -6.72 -11.03
C LEU A 100 8.42 -6.18 -11.10
N SER A 101 8.59 -4.94 -10.65
CA SER A 101 9.90 -4.27 -10.58
C SER A 101 10.62 -4.56 -9.24
N TRP A 102 9.94 -5.18 -8.28
CA TRP A 102 10.45 -5.66 -7.00
C TRP A 102 9.58 -6.81 -6.46
N PRO A 103 10.11 -7.69 -5.57
CA PRO A 103 9.41 -8.90 -5.10
C PRO A 103 8.03 -8.62 -4.51
N ASP A 104 7.92 -7.60 -3.64
CA ASP A 104 6.68 -7.26 -2.95
C ASP A 104 5.74 -6.33 -3.76
N GLY A 105 5.90 -6.26 -5.08
CA GLY A 105 5.13 -5.36 -5.94
C GLY A 105 3.63 -5.63 -5.92
N ARG A 106 3.24 -6.90 -6.14
CA ARG A 106 1.83 -7.33 -6.19
C ARG A 106 1.15 -7.17 -4.84
N ILE A 107 1.76 -7.70 -3.76
CA ILE A 107 1.23 -7.57 -2.41
C ILE A 107 1.04 -6.09 -2.01
N THR A 108 2.01 -5.23 -2.35
CA THR A 108 1.92 -3.78 -2.09
C THR A 108 0.72 -3.16 -2.82
N ALA A 109 0.53 -3.50 -4.10
CA ALA A 109 -0.58 -2.99 -4.90
C ALA A 109 -1.94 -3.48 -4.39
N ILE A 110 -2.04 -4.75 -3.97
CA ILE A 110 -3.23 -5.31 -3.32
C ILE A 110 -3.55 -4.54 -2.03
N GLN A 111 -2.56 -4.25 -1.19
CA GLN A 111 -2.75 -3.49 0.05
C GLN A 111 -3.15 -2.02 -0.18
N LEU A 112 -2.84 -1.47 -1.35
CA LEU A 112 -3.24 -0.13 -1.80
C LEU A 112 -4.57 -0.14 -2.58
N SER A 113 -5.10 -1.32 -2.94
CA SER A 113 -6.34 -1.43 -3.71
C SER A 113 -7.59 -0.78 -3.05
N PRO A 114 -7.73 -0.71 -1.71
CA PRO A 114 -8.81 0.06 -1.11
C PRO A 114 -8.73 1.56 -1.41
N ASP A 115 -7.51 2.12 -1.46
CA ASP A 115 -7.29 3.51 -1.83
C ASP A 115 -7.50 3.69 -3.35
N TYR A 116 -7.03 2.74 -4.17
CA TYR A 116 -7.23 2.72 -5.62
C TYR A 116 -8.70 2.74 -6.05
N LEU A 117 -9.56 1.92 -5.41
CA LEU A 117 -11.00 1.82 -5.71
C LEU A 117 -11.83 2.87 -4.95
N SER A 118 -11.22 3.72 -4.13
CA SER A 118 -11.93 4.79 -3.43
C SER A 118 -12.36 5.86 -4.43
N GLY A 119 -13.67 6.01 -4.63
CA GLY A 119 -14.22 6.97 -5.61
C GLY A 119 -13.94 6.62 -7.08
N TYR A 120 -13.36 5.45 -7.37
CA TYR A 120 -13.01 5.02 -8.73
C TYR A 120 -13.48 3.58 -8.96
N ARG A 121 -14.22 3.37 -10.05
CA ARG A 121 -14.80 2.06 -10.36
C ARG A 121 -13.93 1.32 -11.37
N ASP A 122 -13.37 0.20 -10.92
CA ASP A 122 -12.67 -0.77 -11.76
C ASP A 122 -13.06 -2.18 -11.34
N ASN A 123 -14.12 -2.71 -11.95
CA ASN A 123 -14.64 -4.03 -11.60
C ASN A 123 -13.63 -5.13 -11.90
N GLN A 124 -12.77 -4.97 -12.90
CA GLN A 124 -11.77 -5.99 -13.25
C GLN A 124 -10.72 -6.14 -12.14
N VAL A 125 -10.22 -5.03 -11.59
CA VAL A 125 -9.34 -5.08 -10.42
C VAL A 125 -10.06 -5.69 -9.21
N ALA A 126 -11.31 -5.31 -8.96
CA ALA A 126 -12.07 -5.88 -7.85
C ALA A 126 -12.28 -7.39 -8.00
N CYS A 127 -12.54 -7.87 -9.22
CA CYS A 127 -12.68 -9.30 -9.49
C CYS A 127 -11.37 -10.05 -9.48
N GLU A 128 -10.26 -9.41 -9.86
CA GLU A 128 -8.93 -10.00 -9.71
C GLU A 128 -8.62 -10.24 -8.22
N LEU A 129 -8.94 -9.29 -7.33
CA LEU A 129 -8.82 -9.52 -5.89
C LEU A 129 -9.68 -10.70 -5.39
N VAL A 130 -10.85 -10.92 -5.98
CA VAL A 130 -11.69 -12.10 -5.69
C VAL A 130 -11.00 -13.38 -6.17
N ASN A 131 -10.45 -13.39 -7.38
CA ASN A 131 -9.72 -14.54 -7.92
C ASN A 131 -8.53 -14.90 -7.04
N ILE A 132 -7.75 -13.90 -6.61
CA ILE A 132 -6.63 -14.08 -5.69
C ILE A 132 -7.10 -14.71 -4.38
N LEU A 133 -8.19 -14.22 -3.79
CA LEU A 133 -8.75 -14.80 -2.56
C LEU A 133 -9.19 -16.28 -2.74
N LEU A 134 -9.77 -16.61 -3.89
CA LEU A 134 -10.28 -17.95 -4.19
C LEU A 134 -9.17 -18.97 -4.50
N ASN A 135 -8.06 -18.53 -5.08
CA ASN A 135 -6.96 -19.43 -5.45
C ASN A 135 -6.20 -19.88 -4.21
N GLU A 136 -6.31 -21.15 -3.81
CA GLU A 136 -5.72 -21.64 -2.56
C GLU A 136 -4.20 -21.62 -2.51
N GLU A 137 -3.56 -21.65 -3.68
CA GLU A 137 -2.11 -21.63 -3.87
C GLU A 137 -1.53 -20.22 -4.02
N ASP A 138 -2.38 -19.18 -4.08
CA ASP A 138 -1.90 -17.80 -4.21
C ASP A 138 -1.40 -17.28 -2.85
N GLU A 139 -0.13 -16.87 -2.80
CA GLU A 139 0.49 -16.35 -1.58
C GLU A 139 -0.15 -15.04 -1.10
N ASP A 140 -0.79 -14.29 -2.01
CA ASP A 140 -1.41 -12.99 -1.72
C ASP A 140 -2.87 -13.10 -1.24
N ARG A 141 -3.43 -14.31 -1.11
CA ARG A 141 -4.81 -14.55 -0.66
C ARG A 141 -5.21 -13.72 0.54
N LEU A 142 -4.35 -13.69 1.55
CA LEU A 142 -4.64 -13.03 2.81
C LEU A 142 -4.68 -11.50 2.65
N SER A 143 -3.77 -10.96 1.85
CA SER A 143 -3.76 -9.54 1.49
C SER A 143 -5.01 -9.18 0.68
N ALA A 144 -5.42 -10.02 -0.26
CA ALA A 144 -6.64 -9.81 -1.05
C ALA A 144 -7.89 -9.84 -0.18
N ARG A 145 -8.00 -10.79 0.78
CA ARG A 145 -9.08 -10.81 1.78
C ARG A 145 -9.16 -9.49 2.53
N ASN A 146 -8.04 -9.05 3.10
CA ASN A 146 -7.99 -7.86 3.95
C ASN A 146 -8.33 -6.61 3.13
N ALA A 147 -7.88 -6.54 1.87
CA ALA A 147 -8.25 -5.48 0.94
C ALA A 147 -9.77 -5.47 0.66
N LEU A 148 -10.35 -6.63 0.31
CA LEU A 148 -11.78 -6.76 0.04
C LEU A 148 -12.65 -6.39 1.24
N VAL A 149 -12.25 -6.76 2.46
CA VAL A 149 -12.95 -6.33 3.70
C VAL A 149 -13.01 -4.80 3.78
N ARG A 150 -11.92 -4.10 3.47
CA ARG A 150 -11.87 -2.63 3.47
C ARG A 150 -12.70 -2.04 2.32
N ILE A 151 -12.54 -2.55 1.10
CA ILE A 151 -13.27 -2.10 -0.10
C ILE A 151 -14.78 -2.21 0.11
N LEU A 152 -15.23 -3.32 0.70
CA LEU A 152 -16.64 -3.62 0.96
C LEU A 152 -17.15 -3.03 2.29
N SER A 153 -16.29 -2.35 3.06
CA SER A 153 -16.64 -1.76 4.37
C SER A 153 -17.22 -2.78 5.36
N LEU A 154 -16.63 -3.97 5.43
CA LEU A 154 -17.13 -5.10 6.24
C LEU A 154 -16.47 -5.22 7.61
N THR A 155 -15.73 -4.20 8.06
CA THR A 155 -14.95 -4.22 9.29
C THR A 155 -15.75 -4.63 10.53
N ASP A 156 -17.05 -4.33 10.57
CA ASP A 156 -17.94 -4.68 11.69
C ASP A 156 -18.79 -5.93 11.45
N GLN A 157 -18.71 -6.52 10.25
CA GLN A 157 -19.52 -7.68 9.85
C GLN A 157 -18.73 -8.97 9.83
N VAL A 158 -17.41 -8.90 9.62
CA VAL A 158 -16.53 -10.07 9.69
C VAL A 158 -16.12 -10.33 11.13
N LYS A 159 -16.10 -11.61 11.53
CA LYS A 159 -15.63 -12.00 12.87
C LYS A 159 -14.15 -11.69 13.05
N ARG A 160 -13.37 -11.83 11.97
CA ARG A 160 -11.93 -11.55 11.98
C ARG A 160 -11.60 -10.45 10.99
N ARG A 161 -11.38 -9.24 11.51
CA ARG A 161 -11.02 -8.05 10.73
C ARG A 161 -9.71 -8.23 9.97
N VAL A 162 -8.69 -8.71 10.69
CA VAL A 162 -7.40 -9.12 10.14
C VAL A 162 -7.20 -10.57 10.53
N VAL A 163 -6.81 -11.38 9.55
CA VAL A 163 -6.53 -12.79 9.73
C VAL A 163 -5.04 -13.00 9.44
N SER A 164 -4.39 -13.94 10.15
CA SER A 164 -3.01 -14.36 9.88
C SER A 164 -2.94 -15.69 9.12
N GLU A 165 -4.03 -16.47 9.12
CA GLU A 165 -4.15 -17.77 8.43
C GLU A 165 -5.58 -17.95 7.87
N LEU A 166 -5.70 -18.28 6.58
CA LEU A 166 -6.96 -18.70 5.99
C LEU A 166 -7.08 -20.22 6.05
N ARG A 167 -8.08 -20.74 6.77
CA ARG A 167 -8.41 -22.17 6.79
C ARG A 167 -9.68 -22.41 5.97
N GLY A 168 -9.49 -22.56 4.66
CA GLY A 168 -10.57 -22.79 3.70
C GLY A 168 -11.62 -21.66 3.63
N PHE A 169 -12.77 -21.97 3.03
CA PHE A 169 -13.87 -21.03 2.79
C PHE A 169 -14.83 -20.93 3.99
N ASP A 170 -14.40 -20.21 5.02
CA ASP A 170 -15.20 -19.91 6.20
C ASP A 170 -16.41 -18.99 5.90
N GLN A 171 -17.24 -18.72 6.92
CA GLN A 171 -18.41 -17.86 6.78
C GLN A 171 -18.05 -16.42 6.38
N ASP A 172 -16.93 -15.88 6.89
CA ASP A 172 -16.45 -14.55 6.52
C ASP A 172 -16.08 -14.51 5.02
N THR A 173 -15.41 -15.55 4.53
CA THR A 173 -15.03 -15.65 3.11
C THR A 173 -16.27 -15.72 2.22
N LYS A 174 -17.27 -16.53 2.58
CA LYS A 174 -18.55 -16.58 1.84
C LYS A 174 -19.26 -15.22 1.82
N LEU A 175 -19.27 -14.49 2.93
CA LEU A 175 -19.84 -13.14 3.01
C LEU A 175 -19.11 -12.18 2.07
N ILE A 176 -17.77 -12.15 2.13
CA ILE A 176 -16.92 -11.31 1.28
C ILE A 176 -17.21 -11.60 -0.20
N LEU A 177 -17.22 -12.88 -0.59
CA LEU A 177 -17.46 -13.29 -1.98
C LEU A 177 -18.84 -12.86 -2.47
N ASN A 178 -19.90 -13.13 -1.71
CA ASN A 178 -21.26 -12.79 -2.12
C ASN A 178 -21.42 -11.27 -2.31
N LEU A 179 -20.85 -10.47 -1.42
CA LEU A 179 -20.91 -9.01 -1.51
C LEU A 179 -20.02 -8.45 -2.63
N ALA A 180 -18.85 -9.05 -2.87
CA ALA A 180 -18.00 -8.70 -4.00
C ALA A 180 -18.71 -8.99 -5.33
N LYS A 181 -19.32 -10.18 -5.48
CA LYS A 181 -20.12 -10.54 -6.67
C LYS A 181 -21.28 -9.58 -6.89
N ALA A 182 -22.05 -9.28 -5.84
CA ALA A 182 -23.17 -8.35 -5.94
C ALA A 182 -22.75 -6.92 -6.32
N ARG A 183 -21.60 -6.44 -5.82
CA ARG A 183 -21.13 -5.06 -6.06
C ARG A 183 -20.41 -4.89 -7.39
N PHE A 184 -19.56 -5.86 -7.76
CA PHE A 184 -18.63 -5.72 -8.87
C PHE A 184 -18.99 -6.59 -10.08
N GLY A 185 -19.92 -7.54 -9.94
CA GLY A 185 -20.33 -8.43 -11.03
C GLY A 185 -19.27 -9.49 -11.38
N CYS A 186 -18.53 -9.96 -10.37
CA CYS A 186 -17.53 -11.02 -10.57
C CYS A 186 -18.23 -12.37 -10.78
N GLU A 187 -17.86 -13.08 -11.83
CA GLU A 187 -18.42 -14.39 -12.19
C GLU A 187 -17.77 -15.52 -11.37
#